data_AF-A0A840FZ46-F1
#
_entry.id   AF-A0A840FZ46-F1
#
_cell.length_a   1.000
_cell.length_b   1.000
_cell.length_c   1.000
_cell.angle_alpha   90.00
_cell.angle_beta   90.00
_cell.angle_gamma   90.00
#
_symmetry.space_group_name_H-M   'P 1'
#
loop_
_entity.id
_entity.type
_entity.pdbx_description
1 polymer ?
#
loop_
_entity_poly.entity_id
_entity_poly.type
_entity_poly.pdbx_seq_one_letter_code
_entity_poly.pdbx_strand_id
1 'polypeptide(L)'
;MLRGLQPSEDRVMLDVNRARLADIRGVIAEMGQLMAWAQLRSSGRQGSAIADALIDFGASVKSWRGDLLDAAHECAAQVVEDWGSYCEAYDAGLMAPPA
;
A
#
# COMPACT_ATOMS: atom_id res chain seq x y z
N MET A 1 11.81 17.42 23.54
CA MET A 1 12.18 17.79 22.16
C MET A 1 12.23 16.59 21.18
N LEU A 2 11.59 15.44 21.46
CA LEU A 2 11.55 14.29 20.53
C LEU A 2 10.41 14.37 19.49
N ARG A 3 9.34 15.12 19.78
CA ARG A 3 8.15 15.24 18.92
C ARG A 3 8.34 16.16 17.70
N GLY A 4 9.40 16.99 17.71
CA GLY A 4 9.74 17.87 16.57
C GLY A 4 10.72 17.24 15.56
N LEU A 5 11.26 16.05 15.88
CA LEU A 5 12.11 15.25 14.99
C LEU A 5 11.37 14.06 14.39
N GLN A 6 10.15 13.76 14.86
CA GLN A 6 9.25 12.89 14.14
C GLN A 6 8.74 13.67 12.92
N PRO A 7 8.85 13.12 11.69
CA PRO A 7 8.14 13.67 10.55
C PRO A 7 6.69 13.89 10.95
N SER A 8 6.19 15.12 10.85
CA SER A 8 4.86 15.49 11.35
C SER A 8 3.73 14.70 10.67
N GLU A 9 4.03 14.05 9.55
CA GLU A 9 3.36 12.88 8.97
C GLU A 9 4.20 12.47 7.75
N ASP A 10 4.66 11.21 7.65
CA ASP A 10 5.28 10.70 6.41
C ASP A 10 4.16 10.34 5.41
N ARG A 11 3.46 11.38 4.93
CA ARG A 11 2.30 11.26 4.06
C ARG A 11 2.47 12.10 2.83
N VAL A 12 2.17 11.50 1.69
CA VAL A 12 2.02 12.22 0.44
C VAL A 12 0.58 12.70 0.33
N MET A 13 0.36 14.01 0.34
CA MET A 13 -0.96 14.58 0.08
C MET A 13 -1.29 14.48 -1.41
N LEU A 14 -2.22 13.60 -1.76
CA LEU A 14 -2.77 13.46 -3.11
C LEU A 14 -4.11 14.19 -3.20
N ASP A 15 -4.09 15.52 -3.09
CA ASP A 15 -5.27 16.35 -3.29
C ASP A 15 -5.59 16.44 -4.78
N VAL A 16 -6.75 15.91 -5.20
CA VAL A 16 -7.23 15.91 -6.59
C VAL A 16 -7.34 17.31 -7.21
N ASN A 17 -7.40 18.37 -6.40
CA ASN A 17 -7.45 19.75 -6.87
C ASN A 17 -6.05 20.39 -7.04
N ARG A 18 -4.99 19.76 -6.51
CA ARG A 18 -3.62 20.31 -6.51
C ARG A 18 -2.59 19.41 -7.17
N ALA A 19 -2.76 18.09 -7.09
CA ALA A 19 -1.84 17.12 -7.65
C ALA A 19 -2.24 16.77 -9.09
N ARG A 20 -1.29 16.91 -10.02
CA ARG A 20 -1.51 16.46 -11.39
C ARG A 20 -1.29 14.94 -11.46
N LEU A 21 -1.92 14.28 -12.43
CA LEU A 21 -1.72 12.85 -12.66
C LEU A 21 -0.23 12.49 -12.86
N ALA A 22 0.56 13.38 -13.45
CA ALA A 22 2.00 13.20 -13.60
C ALA A 22 2.74 13.15 -12.25
N ASP A 23 2.32 14.00 -11.30
CA ASP A 23 2.92 14.05 -9.96
C ASP A 23 2.60 12.75 -9.19
N ILE A 24 1.34 12.27 -9.28
CA ILE A 24 0.92 10.97 -8.73
C ILE A 24 1.72 9.82 -9.33
N ARG A 25 1.88 9.81 -10.66
CA ARG A 25 2.67 8.78 -11.36
C ARG A 25 4.13 8.78 -10.91
N GLY A 26 4.71 9.96 -10.71
CA GLY A 26 6.06 10.12 -10.19
C GLY A 26 6.21 9.47 -8.82
N VAL A 27 5.32 9.81 -7.89
CA VAL A 27 5.32 9.21 -6.53
C VAL A 27 5.20 7.69 -6.59
N ILE A 28 4.27 7.16 -7.38
CA ILE A 28 4.10 5.70 -7.52
C ILE A 28 5.37 5.04 -8.05
N ALA A 29 6.04 5.65 -9.04
CA ALA A 29 7.27 5.13 -9.60
C ALA A 29 8.43 5.14 -8.58
N GLU A 30 8.58 6.21 -7.81
CA GLU A 30 9.61 6.30 -6.77
C GLU A 30 9.36 5.30 -5.63
N MET A 31 8.12 5.21 -5.15
CA MET A 31 7.75 4.23 -4.13
C MET A 31 7.95 2.79 -4.62
N GLY A 32 7.62 2.51 -5.87
CA GLY A 32 7.89 1.22 -6.51
C GLY A 32 9.38 0.87 -6.53
N GLN A 33 10.24 1.82 -6.87
CA GLN A 33 11.70 1.64 -6.86
C GLN A 33 12.25 1.41 -5.44
N LEU A 34 11.82 2.21 -4.47
CA LEU A 34 12.22 2.06 -3.08
C LEU A 34 11.85 0.67 -2.53
N MET A 35 10.64 0.18 -2.83
CA MET A 35 10.24 -1.18 -2.45
C MET A 35 11.10 -2.24 -3.13
N ALA A 36 11.36 -2.10 -4.44
CA ALA A 36 12.21 -3.05 -5.17
C ALA A 36 13.62 -3.13 -4.57
N TRP A 37 14.24 -1.99 -4.25
CA TRP A 37 15.55 -1.95 -3.60
C TRP A 37 15.53 -2.54 -2.20
N ALA A 38 14.47 -2.29 -1.42
CA ALA A 38 14.32 -2.90 -0.11
C ALA A 38 14.31 -4.42 -0.20
N GLN A 39 13.52 -4.98 -1.13
CA GLN A 39 13.44 -6.43 -1.37
C GLN A 39 14.77 -7.03 -1.83
N LEU A 40 15.46 -6.37 -2.77
CA LEU A 40 16.79 -6.81 -3.22
C LEU A 40 17.82 -6.80 -2.09
N ARG A 41 17.82 -5.78 -1.24
CA ARG A 41 18.75 -5.66 -0.10
C ARG A 41 18.47 -6.69 0.99
N SER A 42 17.21 -7.11 1.16
CA SER A 42 16.84 -8.20 2.08
C SER A 42 16.91 -9.59 1.44
N SER A 43 17.18 -9.69 0.13
CA SER A 43 17.12 -10.95 -0.59
C SER A 43 18.05 -12.02 -0.01
N GLY A 44 17.59 -13.27 0.00
CA GLY A 44 18.33 -14.42 0.53
C GLY A 44 18.50 -14.46 2.05
N ARG A 45 17.95 -13.50 2.81
CA ARG A 45 18.01 -13.52 4.28
C ARG A 45 16.86 -14.35 4.86
N GLN A 46 17.18 -15.31 5.74
CA GLN A 46 16.19 -16.06 6.53
C GLN A 46 15.07 -16.70 5.70
N GLY A 47 15.40 -17.24 4.53
CA GLY A 47 14.41 -17.86 3.63
C GLY A 47 13.66 -16.88 2.73
N SER A 48 14.00 -15.58 2.76
CA SER A 48 13.52 -14.62 1.77
C SER A 48 13.98 -15.01 0.36
N ALA A 49 13.20 -14.64 -0.65
CA ALA A 49 13.56 -14.82 -2.06
C ALA A 49 14.96 -14.28 -2.34
N ILE A 50 15.73 -14.99 -3.16
CA ILE A 50 17.05 -14.52 -3.64
C ILE A 50 16.87 -13.56 -4.82
N ALA A 51 17.95 -12.85 -5.19
CA ALA A 51 17.92 -11.87 -6.28
C ALA A 51 17.38 -12.47 -7.59
N ASP A 52 17.81 -13.68 -7.96
CA ASP A 52 17.34 -14.34 -9.20
C ASP A 52 15.82 -14.58 -9.18
N ALA A 53 15.27 -15.05 -8.06
CA ALA A 53 13.84 -15.24 -7.92
C ALA A 53 13.06 -13.92 -8.01
N LEU A 54 13.62 -12.82 -7.51
CA LEU A 54 13.03 -11.48 -7.65
C LEU A 54 13.11 -10.95 -9.10
N ILE A 55 14.20 -11.25 -9.82
CA ILE A 55 14.34 -10.93 -11.24
C ILE A 55 13.30 -11.69 -12.06
N ASP A 56 13.15 -12.99 -11.81
CA ASP A 56 12.16 -13.85 -12.49
C ASP A 56 10.73 -13.38 -12.20
N PHE A 57 10.43 -13.00 -10.96
CA PHE A 57 9.15 -12.39 -10.59
C PHE A 57 8.88 -11.10 -11.38
N GLY A 58 9.88 -10.22 -11.49
CA GLY A 58 9.76 -8.99 -12.29
C GLY A 58 9.58 -9.25 -13.78
N ALA A 59 10.32 -10.21 -14.34
CA ALA A 59 10.25 -10.58 -15.76
C ALA A 59 8.90 -11.21 -16.14
N SER A 60 8.25 -11.88 -15.19
CA SER A 60 6.95 -12.51 -15.36
C SER A 60 5.74 -11.58 -15.16
N VAL A 61 5.92 -10.26 -15.12
CA VAL A 61 4.84 -9.28 -14.88
C VAL A 61 3.55 -9.51 -15.68
N LYS A 62 3.65 -10.01 -16.92
CA LYS A 62 2.49 -10.29 -17.76
C LYS A 62 1.60 -11.41 -17.22
N SER A 63 2.14 -12.34 -16.42
CA SER A 63 1.40 -13.49 -15.91
C SER A 63 0.61 -13.19 -14.63
N TRP A 64 0.97 -12.14 -13.88
CA TRP A 64 0.34 -11.84 -12.58
C TRP A 64 -0.27 -10.44 -12.47
N ARG A 65 0.06 -9.51 -13.39
CA ARG A 65 -0.42 -8.12 -13.30
C ARG A 65 -1.94 -8.00 -13.36
N GLY A 66 -2.61 -8.82 -14.17
CA GLY A 66 -4.07 -8.82 -14.28
C GLY A 66 -4.69 -9.17 -12.94
N ASP A 67 -4.38 -10.37 -12.44
CA ASP A 67 -4.85 -10.88 -11.15
C ASP A 67 -4.58 -9.91 -10.00
N LEU A 68 -3.41 -9.25 -9.98
CA LEU A 68 -3.09 -8.24 -8.97
C LEU A 68 -4.03 -7.02 -9.04
N LEU A 69 -4.34 -6.54 -10.24
CA LEU A 69 -5.25 -5.40 -10.42
C LEU A 69 -6.69 -5.78 -10.06
N ASP A 70 -7.11 -7.00 -10.40
CA ASP A 70 -8.43 -7.51 -10.05
C ASP A 70 -8.57 -7.62 -8.53
N ALA A 71 -7.57 -8.23 -7.85
CA ALA A 71 -7.53 -8.28 -6.39
C ALA A 71 -7.51 -6.89 -5.74
N ALA A 72 -6.84 -5.90 -6.35
CA ALA A 72 -6.84 -4.53 -5.86
C ALA A 72 -8.23 -3.87 -5.96
N HIS A 73 -8.96 -4.10 -7.06
CA HIS A 73 -10.33 -3.62 -7.21
C HIS A 73 -11.30 -4.30 -6.23
N GLU A 74 -11.17 -5.62 -6.05
CA GLU A 74 -11.95 -6.38 -5.07
C GLU A 74 -11.70 -5.87 -3.65
N CYS A 75 -10.43 -5.67 -3.28
CA CYS A 75 -10.07 -5.11 -1.97
C CYS A 75 -10.64 -3.70 -1.77
N ALA A 76 -10.60 -2.85 -2.80
CA ALA A 76 -11.19 -1.52 -2.73
C ALA A 76 -12.71 -1.56 -2.51
N ALA A 77 -13.42 -2.46 -3.20
CA ALA A 77 -14.85 -2.67 -3.00
C ALA A 77 -15.16 -3.18 -1.58
N GLN A 78 -14.38 -4.16 -1.11
CA GLN A 78 -14.52 -4.71 0.25
C GLN A 78 -14.33 -3.63 1.31
N VAL A 79 -13.32 -2.77 1.19
CA VAL A 79 -13.07 -1.69 2.14
C VAL A 79 -14.25 -0.71 2.23
N VAL A 80 -14.93 -0.44 1.10
CA VAL A 80 -16.13 0.42 1.10
C VAL A 80 -17.29 -0.24 1.84
N GLU A 81 -17.50 -1.54 1.65
CA GLU A 81 -18.52 -2.31 2.37
C GLU A 81 -18.22 -2.42 3.87
N ASP A 82 -16.97 -2.75 4.22
CA ASP A 82 -16.48 -2.83 5.59
C ASP A 82 -16.64 -1.50 6.31
N TRP A 83 -16.36 -0.39 5.61
CA TRP A 83 -16.58 0.95 6.13
C TRP A 83 -18.05 1.22 6.44
N GLY A 84 -18.97 0.83 5.55
CA GLY A 84 -20.41 0.94 5.79
C GLY A 84 -20.84 0.14 7.02
N SER A 85 -20.43 -1.13 7.10
CA SER A 85 -20.70 -2.01 8.23
C SER A 85 -20.13 -1.44 9.54
N TYR A 86 -18.92 -0.88 9.50
CA TYR A 86 -18.31 -0.20 10.63
C TYR A 86 -19.15 0.99 11.11
N CYS A 87 -19.62 1.85 10.20
CA CYS A 87 -20.44 3.01 10.54
C CYS A 87 -21.76 2.59 11.22
N GLU A 88 -22.46 1.61 10.65
CA GLU A 88 -23.71 1.09 11.22
C GLU A 88 -23.49 0.50 12.63
N ALA A 89 -22.44 -0.31 12.79
CA ALA A 89 -22.09 -0.88 14.10
C ALA A 89 -21.70 0.19 15.11
N TYR A 90 -21.00 1.24 14.68
CA TYR A 90 -20.62 2.37 15.51
C TYR A 90 -21.86 3.15 15.98
N ASP A 91 -22.77 3.48 15.07
CA ASP A 91 -24.01 4.21 15.38
C ASP A 91 -24.96 3.39 16.26
N ALA A 92 -24.94 2.06 16.13
CA ALA A 92 -25.66 1.14 17.01
C ALA A 92 -25.00 0.94 18.40
N GLY A 93 -23.84 1.57 18.66
CA GLY A 93 -23.11 1.45 19.92
C GLY A 93 -22.38 0.12 20.11
N LEU A 94 -22.24 -0.70 19.07
CA LEU A 94 -21.62 -2.02 19.11
C LEU A 94 -20.08 -1.97 19.07
N MET A 95 -19.50 -0.80 18.79
CA MET A 95 -18.05 -0.58 18.71
C MET A 95 -17.44 0.03 19.98
N ALA A 96 -18.19 0.13 21.08
CA ALA A 96 -17.64 0.58 22.35
C ALA A 96 -16.72 -0.50 22.96
N PRO A 97 -15.53 -0.13 23.49
CA PRO A 97 -14.68 -1.09 24.17
C PRO A 97 -15.40 -1.71 25.38
N PRO A 98 -15.12 -2.98 25.72
CA PRO A 98 -15.72 -3.60 26.90
C PRO A 98 -15.33 -2.82 28.18
N ALA A 99 -16.29 -2.72 29.10
CA ALA A 99 -16.15 -2.04 30.39
C ALA A 99 -15.10 -2.67 31.32
#